data_AF-A0A960XTY1-F1
#
_entry.id   AF-A0A960XTY1-F1
#
_cell.length_a   1.000
_cell.length_b   1.000
_cell.length_c   1.000
_cell.angle_alpha   90.00
_cell.angle_beta   90.00
_cell.angle_gamma   90.00
#
_symmetry.space_group_name_H-M   'P 1'
#
loop_
_entity.id
_entity.type
_entity.pdbx_description
1 polymer ?
#
loop_
_entity_poly.entity_id
_entity_poly.type
_entity_poly.pdbx_seq_one_letter_code
_entity_poly.pdbx_strand_id
1 'polypeptide(L)'
;QSEYRPTEYLQRWVGFWFDEGLRLQAAKRIQCARLDFMMRQWGSGKHLQEQEFSICLSSLEKLVNTSRRSFEQAPSITHLLTEEARLTKKLYALASQAAKYGNFSREKGGRGADPANRFLDHGNYLAYGLGATATWVLGLPHGLAVLHGKTRRGGLVFDAADLVKDAIILPQAFISAARGDSDQEFRKGCLSGLTRSEALDFMIDTLKEIASELGRLDA
;
A
#
# COMPACT_ATOMS: atom_id res chain seq x y z
N GLN A 1 16.35 -28.78 2.51
CA GLN A 1 16.09 -28.62 1.06
C GLN A 1 14.69 -28.05 0.77
N SER A 2 13.94 -27.54 1.76
CA SER A 2 12.50 -27.16 1.63
C SER A 2 12.22 -25.66 1.42
N GLU A 3 13.25 -24.80 1.41
CA GLU A 3 13.06 -23.35 1.28
C GLU A 3 13.32 -22.79 -0.13
N TYR A 4 13.70 -23.63 -1.10
CA TYR A 4 13.80 -23.18 -2.49
C TYR A 4 12.45 -22.67 -2.98
N ARG A 5 12.46 -21.51 -3.64
CA ARG A 5 11.26 -20.79 -4.09
C ARG A 5 10.91 -21.16 -5.54
N PRO A 6 9.63 -21.05 -5.94
CA PRO A 6 9.26 -21.22 -7.33
C PRO A 6 10.03 -20.23 -8.22
N THR A 7 10.50 -20.70 -9.37
CA THR A 7 11.30 -19.87 -10.29
C THR A 7 10.45 -19.12 -11.32
N GLU A 8 9.21 -19.56 -11.56
CA GLU A 8 8.36 -19.03 -12.64
C GLU A 8 8.08 -17.54 -12.50
N TYR A 9 7.84 -17.04 -11.29
CA TYR A 9 7.52 -15.63 -11.07
C TYR A 9 8.75 -14.77 -11.20
N LEU A 10 9.91 -15.25 -10.72
CA LEU A 10 11.19 -14.58 -10.94
C LEU A 10 11.51 -14.45 -12.42
N GLN A 11 11.41 -15.53 -13.18
CA GLN A 11 11.68 -15.56 -14.62
C GLN A 11 10.77 -14.58 -15.38
N ARG A 12 9.47 -14.58 -15.05
CA ARG A 12 8.51 -13.64 -15.62
C ARG A 12 8.81 -12.19 -15.23
N TRP A 13 9.17 -11.95 -13.96
CA TRP A 13 9.47 -10.61 -13.47
C TRP A 13 10.68 -10.02 -14.21
N VAL A 14 11.78 -10.77 -14.30
CA VAL A 14 12.96 -10.30 -15.04
C VAL A 14 12.72 -10.16 -16.53
N GLY A 15 11.77 -10.92 -17.10
CA GLY A 15 11.35 -10.81 -18.50
C GLY A 15 10.85 -9.41 -18.86
N PHE A 16 10.05 -8.77 -17.99
CA PHE A 16 9.56 -7.42 -18.26
C PHE A 16 10.36 -6.31 -17.56
N TRP A 17 11.09 -6.62 -16.47
CA TRP A 17 11.61 -5.59 -15.57
C TRP A 17 12.61 -4.64 -16.25
N PHE A 18 13.38 -5.10 -17.24
CA PHE A 18 14.34 -4.23 -17.92
C PHE A 18 13.69 -3.23 -18.90
N ASP A 19 12.46 -3.48 -19.35
CA ASP A 19 11.70 -2.56 -20.19
C ASP A 19 11.04 -1.46 -19.33
N GLU A 20 11.35 -0.19 -19.60
CA GLU A 20 10.82 0.92 -18.81
C GLU A 20 9.30 1.10 -18.96
N GLY A 21 8.76 0.81 -20.15
CA GLY A 21 7.33 0.89 -20.44
C GLY A 21 6.54 -0.17 -19.67
N LEU A 22 7.00 -1.42 -19.68
CA LEU A 22 6.39 -2.51 -18.92
C LEU A 22 6.57 -2.30 -17.40
N ARG A 23 7.71 -1.78 -16.97
CA ARG A 23 7.93 -1.43 -15.55
C ARG A 23 6.98 -0.33 -15.09
N LEU A 24 6.71 0.68 -15.92
CA LEU A 24 5.69 1.70 -15.66
C LEU A 24 4.28 1.09 -15.62
N GLN A 25 3.94 0.16 -16.52
CA GLN A 25 2.67 -0.54 -16.49
C GLN A 25 2.49 -1.34 -15.20
N ALA A 26 3.53 -2.05 -14.74
CA ALA A 26 3.52 -2.76 -13.46
C ALA A 26 3.27 -1.80 -12.28
N ALA A 27 3.96 -0.65 -12.25
CA ALA A 27 3.77 0.37 -11.21
C ALA A 27 2.34 0.93 -11.19
N LYS A 28 1.74 1.18 -12.37
CA LYS A 28 0.33 1.60 -12.48
C LYS A 28 -0.62 0.54 -11.94
N ARG A 29 -0.39 -0.74 -12.26
CA ARG A 29 -1.20 -1.87 -11.75
C ARG A 29 -1.16 -1.95 -10.23
N ILE A 30 0.01 -1.79 -9.60
CA ILE A 30 0.12 -1.71 -8.13
C ILE A 30 -0.73 -0.56 -7.58
N GLN A 31 -0.63 0.63 -8.15
CA GLN A 31 -1.39 1.79 -7.66
C GLN A 31 -2.90 1.65 -7.88
N CYS A 32 -3.34 1.04 -8.98
CA CYS A 32 -4.75 0.71 -9.19
C CYS A 32 -5.24 -0.36 -8.20
N ALA A 33 -4.47 -1.42 -7.97
CA ALA A 33 -4.79 -2.46 -6.99
C ALA A 33 -4.87 -1.91 -5.56
N ARG A 34 -3.99 -0.97 -5.19
CA ARG A 34 -4.06 -0.21 -3.93
C ARG A 34 -5.40 0.52 -3.79
N LEU A 35 -5.85 1.21 -4.85
CA LEU A 35 -7.15 1.91 -4.84
C LEU A 35 -8.32 0.94 -4.68
N ASP A 36 -8.29 -0.19 -5.39
CA ASP A 36 -9.34 -1.23 -5.32
C ASP A 36 -9.42 -1.85 -3.92
N PHE A 37 -8.27 -2.19 -3.35
CA PHE A 37 -8.20 -2.73 -1.99
C PHE A 37 -8.67 -1.72 -0.95
N MET A 38 -8.23 -0.47 -1.04
CA MET A 38 -8.69 0.61 -0.15
C MET A 38 -10.20 0.82 -0.24
N MET A 39 -10.77 0.87 -1.45
CA MET A 39 -12.21 1.05 -1.62
C MET A 39 -13.01 -0.11 -1.02
N ARG A 40 -12.52 -1.35 -1.15
CA ARG A 40 -13.13 -2.51 -0.48
C ARG A 40 -13.09 -2.37 1.04
N GLN A 41 -11.94 -2.04 1.62
CA GLN A 41 -11.78 -1.97 3.08
C GLN A 41 -12.51 -0.79 3.71
N TRP A 42 -12.49 0.38 3.07
CA TRP A 42 -13.12 1.59 3.59
C TRP A 42 -14.61 1.67 3.25
N GLY A 43 -15.00 1.21 2.05
CA GLY A 43 -16.37 1.31 1.55
C GLY A 43 -17.34 0.27 2.12
N SER A 44 -16.86 -0.93 2.45
CA SER A 44 -17.68 -1.98 3.08
C SER A 44 -17.54 -2.06 4.61
N GLY A 45 -16.65 -1.23 5.18
CA GLY A 45 -16.05 -1.42 6.50
C GLY A 45 -17.00 -1.17 7.67
N LYS A 46 -17.96 -2.08 7.90
CA LYS A 46 -18.76 -2.13 9.14
C LYS A 46 -17.87 -2.08 10.38
N HIS A 47 -16.72 -2.75 10.31
CA HIS A 47 -15.72 -2.72 11.38
C HIS A 47 -15.11 -1.32 11.64
N LEU A 48 -14.90 -0.50 10.60
CA LEU A 48 -14.41 0.87 10.78
C LEU A 48 -15.49 1.76 11.40
N GLN A 49 -16.76 1.56 11.01
CA GLN A 49 -17.90 2.26 11.61
C GLN A 49 -18.06 1.91 13.10
N GLU A 50 -17.91 0.63 13.46
CA GLU A 50 -17.89 0.16 14.86
C GLU A 50 -16.74 0.79 15.67
N GLN A 51 -15.71 1.29 15.00
CA GLN A 51 -14.58 1.97 15.63
C GLN A 51 -14.69 3.50 15.65
N GLU A 52 -15.88 4.05 15.35
CA GLU A 52 -16.15 5.48 15.23
C GLU A 52 -15.36 6.18 14.10
N PHE A 53 -14.86 5.40 13.14
CA PHE A 53 -14.18 5.93 11.95
C PHE A 53 -15.19 6.06 10.80
N SER A 54 -15.76 7.26 10.66
CA SER A 54 -16.83 7.52 9.69
C SER A 54 -16.33 8.33 8.51
N ILE A 55 -16.30 7.71 7.33
CA ILE A 55 -15.92 8.35 6.07
C ILE A 55 -17.15 8.64 5.20
N CYS A 56 -17.14 9.82 4.56
CA CYS A 56 -18.09 10.13 3.50
C CYS A 56 -17.77 9.31 2.24
N LEU A 57 -18.56 8.27 1.97
CA LEU A 57 -18.33 7.32 0.88
C LEU A 57 -18.24 8.01 -0.49
N SER A 58 -19.13 8.96 -0.78
CA SER A 58 -19.12 9.69 -2.05
C SER A 58 -17.85 10.52 -2.26
N SER A 59 -17.27 11.05 -1.17
CA SER A 59 -16.00 11.79 -1.22
C SER A 59 -14.82 10.85 -1.49
N LEU A 60 -14.83 9.67 -0.87
CA LEU A 60 -13.84 8.63 -1.12
C LEU A 60 -13.91 8.12 -2.56
N GLU A 61 -15.11 7.79 -3.06
CA GLU A 61 -15.33 7.33 -4.43
C GLU A 61 -14.84 8.35 -5.45
N LYS A 62 -15.17 9.63 -5.26
CA LYS A 62 -14.70 10.71 -6.13
C LYS A 62 -13.17 10.80 -6.13
N LEU A 63 -12.52 10.69 -4.97
CA LEU A 63 -11.06 10.69 -4.86
C LEU A 63 -10.46 9.49 -5.59
N VAL A 64 -10.95 8.28 -5.32
CA VAL A 64 -10.50 7.03 -5.95
C VAL A 64 -10.63 7.11 -7.47
N ASN A 65 -11.78 7.51 -7.99
CA ASN A 65 -12.03 7.62 -9.42
C ASN A 65 -11.13 8.66 -10.10
N THR A 66 -10.89 9.79 -9.43
CA THR A 66 -9.96 10.81 -9.96
C THR A 66 -8.53 10.28 -9.99
N SER A 67 -8.07 9.67 -8.88
CA SER A 67 -6.72 9.14 -8.77
C SER A 67 -6.46 7.98 -9.74
N ARG A 68 -7.44 7.09 -9.97
CA ARG A 68 -7.33 6.01 -10.95
C ARG A 68 -7.03 6.56 -12.34
N ARG A 69 -7.82 7.53 -12.81
CA ARG A 69 -7.60 8.18 -14.12
C ARG A 69 -6.20 8.82 -14.20
N SER A 70 -5.78 9.51 -13.14
CA SER A 70 -4.46 10.13 -13.08
C SER A 70 -3.32 9.10 -13.13
N PHE A 71 -3.46 7.95 -12.48
CA PHE A 71 -2.48 6.86 -12.55
C PHE A 71 -2.41 6.22 -13.93
N GLU A 72 -3.57 5.91 -14.54
CA GLU A 72 -3.65 5.33 -15.88
C GLU A 72 -3.02 6.25 -16.94
N GLN A 73 -3.22 7.56 -16.81
CA GLN A 73 -2.69 8.57 -17.73
C GLN A 73 -1.26 9.01 -17.43
N ALA A 74 -0.66 8.61 -16.30
CA ALA A 74 0.68 9.05 -15.93
C ALA A 74 1.72 8.63 -16.99
N PRO A 75 2.47 9.56 -17.61
CA PRO A 75 3.38 9.22 -18.71
C PRO A 75 4.72 8.65 -18.22
N SER A 76 5.03 8.74 -16.92
CA SER A 76 6.29 8.25 -16.37
C SER A 76 6.19 7.95 -14.87
N ILE A 77 7.20 7.25 -14.34
CA ILE A 77 7.33 6.94 -12.91
C ILE A 77 7.32 8.22 -12.05
N THR A 78 7.98 9.29 -12.50
CA THR A 78 8.01 10.57 -11.76
C THR A 78 6.61 11.20 -11.65
N HIS A 79 5.80 11.13 -12.71
CA HIS A 79 4.42 11.60 -12.67
C HIS A 79 3.58 10.71 -11.75
N LEU A 80 3.76 9.39 -11.81
CA LEU A 80 3.06 8.44 -10.95
C LEU A 80 3.35 8.68 -9.46
N LEU A 81 4.61 8.91 -9.09
CA LEU A 81 5.01 9.29 -7.72
C LEU A 81 4.41 10.64 -7.28
N THR A 82 4.25 11.58 -8.20
CA THR A 82 3.62 12.88 -7.92
C THR A 82 2.13 12.71 -7.60
N GLU A 83 1.42 11.92 -8.40
CA GLU A 83 0.01 11.62 -8.18
C GLU A 83 -0.21 10.80 -6.90
N GLU A 84 0.68 9.84 -6.61
CA GLU A 84 0.67 9.10 -5.35
C GLU A 84 0.78 10.03 -4.14
N ALA A 85 1.74 10.98 -4.17
CA ALA A 85 1.92 11.92 -3.07
C ALA A 85 0.68 12.80 -2.86
N ARG A 86 0.03 13.22 -3.96
CA ARG A 86 -1.23 13.98 -3.94
C ARG A 86 -2.38 13.17 -3.34
N LEU A 87 -2.54 11.92 -3.76
CA LEU A 87 -3.53 10.99 -3.20
C LEU A 87 -3.30 10.81 -1.69
N THR A 88 -2.08 10.45 -1.30
CA THR A 88 -1.72 10.16 0.10
C THR A 88 -2.01 11.35 1.02
N LYS A 89 -1.71 12.58 0.57
CA LYS A 89 -2.03 13.81 1.33
C LYS A 89 -3.54 13.97 1.56
N LYS A 90 -4.36 13.69 0.54
CA LYS A 90 -5.83 13.76 0.67
C LYS A 90 -6.38 12.65 1.57
N LEU A 91 -5.80 11.44 1.51
CA LEU A 91 -6.17 10.34 2.38
C LEU A 91 -5.88 10.63 3.85
N TYR A 92 -4.75 11.27 4.16
CA TYR A 92 -4.48 11.74 5.53
C TYR A 92 -5.53 12.72 6.03
N ALA A 93 -5.94 13.68 5.20
CA ALA A 93 -6.99 14.63 5.57
C ALA A 93 -8.34 13.94 5.83
N LEU A 94 -8.73 13.00 4.95
CA LEU A 94 -9.96 12.21 5.13
C LEU A 94 -9.91 11.35 6.39
N ALA A 95 -8.80 10.65 6.65
CA ALA A 95 -8.65 9.80 7.83
C ALA A 95 -8.64 10.62 9.14
N SER A 96 -7.96 11.77 9.14
CA SER A 96 -7.94 12.67 10.30
C SER A 96 -9.35 13.20 10.63
N GLN A 97 -10.11 13.58 9.61
CA GLN A 97 -11.50 14.01 9.77
C GLN A 97 -12.40 12.87 10.25
N ALA A 98 -12.26 11.68 9.66
CA ALA A 98 -13.08 10.51 9.99
C ALA A 98 -12.88 10.02 11.42
N ALA A 99 -11.66 10.11 11.95
CA ALA A 99 -11.34 9.78 13.33
C ALA A 99 -11.50 10.96 14.31
N LYS A 100 -11.97 12.13 13.84
CA LYS A 100 -12.09 13.36 14.64
C LYS A 100 -10.77 13.78 15.33
N TYR A 101 -9.63 13.50 14.71
CA TYR A 101 -8.30 13.78 15.27
C TYR A 101 -7.93 15.27 15.20
N GLY A 102 -8.49 16.00 14.23
CA GLY A 102 -8.24 17.43 14.03
C GLY A 102 -7.25 17.72 12.90
N ASN A 103 -6.46 18.78 13.04
CA ASN A 103 -5.47 19.17 12.02
C ASN A 103 -4.28 18.20 12.03
N PHE A 104 -3.93 17.68 10.86
CA PHE A 104 -2.83 16.74 10.70
C PHE A 104 -1.88 17.18 9.59
N SER A 105 -0.57 17.08 9.86
CA SER A 105 0.50 17.21 8.87
C SER A 105 1.44 16.02 9.00
N ARG A 106 1.77 15.39 7.88
CA ARG A 106 2.65 14.21 7.88
C ARG A 106 4.11 14.62 8.02
N GLU A 107 4.75 14.16 9.08
CA GLU A 107 6.18 14.34 9.32
C GLU A 107 6.94 13.03 9.10
N LYS A 108 7.77 12.97 8.06
CA LYS A 108 8.50 11.75 7.69
C LYS A 108 9.81 11.59 8.47
N GLY A 109 10.17 10.34 8.73
CA GLY A 109 11.46 9.95 9.28
C GLY A 109 11.52 10.03 10.81
N GLY A 110 10.43 9.68 11.51
CA GLY A 110 10.40 9.62 12.97
C GLY A 110 10.48 10.98 13.66
N ARG A 111 10.24 12.07 12.93
CA ARG A 111 10.29 13.44 13.47
C ARG A 111 8.96 13.90 14.09
N GLY A 112 7.85 13.30 13.66
CA GLY A 112 6.54 13.60 14.20
C GLY A 112 6.38 13.10 15.62
N ALA A 113 6.19 14.02 16.56
CA ALA A 113 5.96 13.71 17.96
C ALA A 113 4.48 13.36 18.26
N ASP A 114 3.54 13.76 17.38
CA ASP A 114 2.13 13.49 17.61
C ASP A 114 1.78 12.00 17.41
N PRO A 115 0.81 11.45 18.16
CA PRO A 115 0.50 10.03 18.14
C PRO A 115 0.21 9.45 16.75
N ALA A 116 -0.50 10.18 15.87
CA ALA A 116 -0.81 9.71 14.53
C ALA A 116 0.44 9.53 13.67
N ASN A 117 1.40 10.48 13.69
CA ASN A 117 2.67 10.33 12.97
C ASN A 117 3.48 9.12 13.47
N ARG A 118 3.56 8.93 14.79
CA ARG A 118 4.26 7.79 15.41
C ARG A 118 3.64 6.45 14.99
N PHE A 119 2.32 6.33 15.05
CA PHE A 119 1.62 5.11 14.63
C PHE A 119 1.74 4.85 13.13
N LEU A 120 1.69 5.88 12.28
CA LEU A 120 1.92 5.71 10.85
C LEU A 120 3.33 5.18 10.57
N ASP A 121 4.35 5.69 11.26
CA ASP A 121 5.72 5.18 11.13
C ASP A 121 5.83 3.72 11.61
N HIS A 122 5.27 3.39 12.77
CA HIS A 122 5.28 2.03 13.31
C HIS A 122 4.53 1.04 12.40
N GLY A 123 3.31 1.37 11.98
CA GLY A 123 2.49 0.48 11.15
C GLY A 123 3.06 0.27 9.75
N ASN A 124 3.81 1.25 9.22
CA ASN A 124 4.53 1.08 7.96
C ASN A 124 5.54 -0.07 8.05
N TYR A 125 6.25 -0.24 9.16
CA TYR A 125 7.17 -1.37 9.34
C TYR A 125 6.45 -2.72 9.34
N LEU A 126 5.23 -2.79 9.88
CA LEU A 126 4.41 -4.01 9.81
C LEU A 126 4.08 -4.35 8.35
N ALA A 127 3.63 -3.36 7.58
CA ALA A 127 3.34 -3.55 6.16
C ALA A 127 4.60 -3.90 5.35
N TYR A 128 5.77 -3.33 5.67
CA TYR A 128 7.04 -3.70 5.05
C TYR A 128 7.43 -5.14 5.34
N GLY A 129 7.17 -5.65 6.55
CA GLY A 129 7.36 -7.06 6.89
C GLY A 129 6.50 -7.99 6.03
N LEU A 130 5.22 -7.64 5.82
CA LEU A 130 4.33 -8.38 4.92
C LEU A 130 4.79 -8.29 3.46
N GLY A 131 5.17 -7.10 2.99
CA GLY A 131 5.69 -6.90 1.63
C GLY A 131 6.94 -7.75 1.37
N ALA A 132 7.87 -7.79 2.32
CA ALA A 132 9.06 -8.64 2.25
C ALA A 132 8.70 -10.14 2.23
N THR A 133 7.70 -10.54 3.01
CA THR A 133 7.21 -11.93 3.02
C THR A 133 6.61 -12.30 1.66
N ALA A 134 5.76 -11.43 1.10
CA ALA A 134 5.13 -11.66 -0.20
C ALA A 134 6.18 -11.81 -1.32
N THR A 135 7.15 -10.91 -1.38
CA THR A 135 8.23 -10.98 -2.38
C THR A 135 9.12 -12.21 -2.19
N TRP A 136 9.44 -12.57 -0.94
CA TRP A 136 10.27 -13.74 -0.64
C TRP A 136 9.58 -15.05 -1.02
N VAL A 137 8.29 -15.23 -0.69
CA VAL A 137 7.53 -16.44 -1.03
C VAL A 137 7.51 -16.70 -2.53
N LEU A 138 7.47 -15.63 -3.33
CA LEU A 138 7.48 -15.68 -4.80
C LEU A 138 8.89 -15.75 -5.42
N GLY A 139 9.95 -15.70 -4.60
CA GLY A 139 11.33 -15.67 -5.09
C GLY A 139 11.71 -14.37 -5.81
N LEU A 140 11.01 -13.26 -5.54
CA LEU A 140 11.28 -11.96 -6.15
C LEU A 140 12.32 -11.19 -5.32
N PRO A 141 13.51 -10.87 -5.86
CA PRO A 141 14.49 -10.06 -5.17
C PRO A 141 13.94 -8.67 -4.86
N HIS A 142 14.12 -8.20 -3.63
CA HIS A 142 13.59 -6.90 -3.17
C HIS A 142 14.10 -5.71 -4.00
N GLY A 143 15.21 -5.87 -4.72
CA GLY A 143 15.78 -4.85 -5.60
C GLY A 143 15.02 -4.62 -6.92
N LEU A 144 14.15 -5.56 -7.34
CA LEU A 144 13.41 -5.47 -8.60
C LEU A 144 12.13 -4.64 -8.47
N ALA A 145 12.27 -3.44 -7.91
CA ALA A 145 11.19 -2.49 -7.73
C ALA A 145 10.66 -1.96 -9.07
N VAL A 146 9.37 -1.67 -9.11
CA VAL A 146 8.71 -1.09 -10.29
C VAL A 146 8.40 0.39 -10.10
N LEU A 147 8.23 0.86 -8.86
CA LEU A 147 7.95 2.27 -8.54
C LEU A 147 9.05 2.91 -7.69
N HIS A 148 9.43 2.30 -6.56
CA HIS A 148 10.34 2.91 -5.58
C HIS A 148 11.84 2.62 -5.77
N GLY A 149 12.25 2.05 -6.91
CA GLY A 149 13.62 1.57 -7.12
C GLY A 149 14.73 2.64 -7.11
N LYS A 150 14.41 3.88 -7.48
CA LYS A 150 15.40 4.99 -7.50
C LYS A 150 15.58 5.67 -6.14
N THR A 151 14.64 5.49 -5.22
CA THR A 151 14.61 6.23 -3.95
C THR A 151 14.85 5.35 -2.73
N ARG A 152 14.74 4.02 -2.86
CA ARG A 152 14.89 3.07 -1.75
C ARG A 152 15.61 1.78 -2.18
N ARG A 153 16.63 1.39 -1.41
CA ARG A 153 17.17 0.02 -1.49
C ARG A 153 16.06 -0.96 -1.06
N GLY A 154 15.91 -2.06 -1.79
CA GLY A 154 14.80 -2.99 -1.54
C GLY A 154 13.42 -2.44 -1.95
N GLY A 155 13.37 -1.58 -2.97
CA GLY A 155 12.17 -0.86 -3.41
C GLY A 155 10.91 -1.71 -3.59
N LEU A 156 11.03 -2.98 -4.01
CA LEU A 156 9.86 -3.84 -4.26
C LEU A 156 9.08 -4.15 -2.97
N VAL A 157 9.74 -4.17 -1.81
CA VAL A 157 9.08 -4.31 -0.51
C VAL A 157 8.15 -3.13 -0.24
N PHE A 158 8.56 -1.92 -0.64
CA PHE A 158 7.75 -0.72 -0.49
C PHE A 158 6.59 -0.73 -1.48
N ASP A 159 6.86 -1.10 -2.74
CA ASP A 159 5.83 -1.25 -3.78
C ASP A 159 4.73 -2.23 -3.35
N ALA A 160 5.11 -3.40 -2.80
CA ALA A 160 4.16 -4.39 -2.29
C ALA A 160 3.42 -3.89 -1.04
N ALA A 161 4.10 -3.23 -0.11
CA ALA A 161 3.46 -2.71 1.10
C ALA A 161 2.42 -1.62 0.80
N ASP A 162 2.65 -0.80 -0.23
CA ASP A 162 1.72 0.26 -0.62
C ASP A 162 0.36 -0.28 -1.09
N LEU A 163 0.26 -1.56 -1.46
CA LEU A 163 -1.02 -2.21 -1.78
C LEU A 163 -2.03 -2.16 -0.62
N VAL A 164 -1.56 -2.15 0.64
CA VAL A 164 -2.44 -2.29 1.82
C VAL A 164 -2.29 -1.16 2.84
N LYS A 165 -1.18 -0.41 2.81
CA LYS A 165 -0.84 0.59 3.85
C LYS A 165 -1.97 1.59 4.09
N ASP A 166 -2.49 2.21 3.04
CA ASP A 166 -3.56 3.19 3.22
C ASP A 166 -4.90 2.55 3.54
N ALA A 167 -5.11 1.30 3.16
CA ALA A 167 -6.36 0.60 3.42
C ALA A 167 -6.48 0.21 4.90
N ILE A 168 -5.39 -0.21 5.53
CA ILE A 168 -5.40 -0.81 6.87
C ILE A 168 -4.63 0.01 7.91
N ILE A 169 -3.37 0.37 7.62
CA ILE A 169 -2.49 1.05 8.59
C ILE A 169 -2.98 2.47 8.84
N LEU A 170 -3.36 3.18 7.77
CA LEU A 170 -3.78 4.57 7.85
C LEU A 170 -5.02 4.77 8.76
N PRO A 171 -6.16 4.08 8.58
CA PRO A 171 -7.29 4.21 9.50
C PRO A 171 -6.92 3.84 10.93
N GLN A 172 -6.23 2.70 11.11
CA GLN A 172 -5.88 2.22 12.45
C GLN A 172 -5.01 3.23 13.20
N ALA A 173 -4.08 3.90 12.51
CA ALA A 173 -3.22 4.91 13.13
C ALA A 173 -4.03 6.08 13.69
N PHE A 174 -5.00 6.60 12.92
CA PHE A 174 -5.84 7.71 13.37
C PHE A 174 -6.85 7.28 14.44
N ILE A 175 -7.43 6.09 14.34
CA ILE A 175 -8.32 5.52 15.37
C ILE A 175 -7.58 5.37 16.69
N SER A 176 -6.39 4.77 16.65
CA SER A 176 -5.57 4.53 17.85
C SER A 176 -5.10 5.86 18.47
N ALA A 177 -4.73 6.83 17.62
CA ALA A 177 -4.35 8.17 18.06
C ALA A 177 -5.51 8.91 18.74
N ALA A 178 -6.73 8.83 18.18
CA ALA A 178 -7.91 9.46 18.76
C ALA A 178 -8.35 8.82 20.08
N ARG A 179 -8.11 7.51 20.26
CA ARG A 179 -8.42 6.77 21.49
C ARG A 179 -7.36 6.90 22.59
N GLY A 180 -6.16 7.32 22.24
CA GLY A 180 -5.02 7.32 23.17
C GLY A 180 -4.45 5.93 23.42
N ASP A 181 -4.56 5.02 22.45
CA ASP A 181 -4.04 3.65 22.54
C ASP A 181 -2.51 3.65 22.74
N SER A 182 -2.00 2.55 23.29
CA SER A 182 -0.56 2.25 23.34
C SER A 182 -0.01 1.71 22.01
N ASP A 183 1.32 1.66 21.87
CA ASP A 183 1.96 1.03 20.70
C ASP A 183 1.58 -0.45 20.52
N GLN A 184 1.34 -1.16 21.63
CA GLN A 184 0.95 -2.57 21.62
C GLN A 184 -0.50 -2.76 21.15
N GLU A 185 -1.41 -1.90 21.59
CA GLU A 185 -2.82 -1.91 21.16
C GLU A 185 -2.93 -1.54 19.67
N PHE A 186 -2.24 -0.48 19.25
CA PHE A 186 -2.14 -0.11 17.84
C PHE A 186 -1.63 -1.28 16.98
N ARG A 187 -0.52 -1.93 17.39
CA ARG A 187 0.04 -3.08 16.68
C ARG A 187 -0.95 -4.23 16.59
N LYS A 188 -1.66 -4.54 17.69
CA LYS A 188 -2.70 -5.59 17.71
C LYS A 188 -3.85 -5.26 16.75
N GLY A 189 -4.27 -3.99 16.71
CA GLY A 189 -5.26 -3.49 15.76
C GLY A 189 -4.82 -3.69 14.31
N CYS A 190 -3.59 -3.28 13.96
CA CYS A 190 -3.03 -3.50 12.63
C CYS A 190 -2.97 -4.98 12.25
N LEU A 191 -2.46 -5.85 13.14
CA LEU A 191 -2.36 -7.30 12.86
C LEU A 191 -3.74 -7.93 12.65
N SER A 192 -4.73 -7.52 13.44
CA SER A 192 -6.11 -7.98 13.31
C SER A 192 -6.71 -7.53 11.97
N GLY A 193 -6.48 -6.27 11.59
CA GLY A 193 -6.91 -5.71 10.31
C GLY A 193 -6.29 -6.44 9.12
N LEU A 194 -4.96 -6.60 9.12
CA LEU A 194 -4.20 -7.27 8.06
C LEU A 194 -4.61 -8.74 7.88
N THR A 195 -4.87 -9.44 8.99
CA THR A 195 -5.30 -10.84 8.97
C THR A 195 -6.72 -10.98 8.43
N ARG A 196 -7.66 -10.20 8.96
CA ARG A 196 -9.08 -10.24 8.54
C ARG A 196 -9.26 -9.87 7.07
N SER A 197 -8.41 -8.99 6.55
CA SER A 197 -8.47 -8.56 5.15
C SER A 197 -7.64 -9.43 4.19
N GLU A 198 -7.05 -10.53 4.67
CA GLU A 198 -6.17 -11.40 3.87
C GLU A 198 -5.08 -10.60 3.14
N ALA A 199 -4.49 -9.63 3.83
CA ALA A 199 -3.60 -8.63 3.22
C ALA A 199 -2.36 -9.25 2.57
N LEU A 200 -1.81 -10.32 3.16
CA LEU A 200 -0.66 -11.02 2.61
C LEU A 200 -1.01 -11.77 1.31
N ASP A 201 -2.15 -12.47 1.30
CA ASP A 201 -2.63 -13.18 0.10
C ASP A 201 -2.91 -12.20 -1.03
N PHE A 202 -3.55 -11.07 -0.73
CA PHE A 202 -3.75 -10.01 -1.70
C PHE A 202 -2.45 -9.46 -2.30
N MET A 203 -1.41 -9.24 -1.48
CA MET A 203 -0.08 -8.83 -1.98
C MET A 203 0.52 -9.89 -2.89
N ILE A 204 0.48 -11.15 -2.47
CA ILE A 204 1.04 -12.28 -3.22
C ILE A 204 0.33 -12.40 -4.57
N ASP A 205 -0.99 -12.42 -4.59
CA ASP A 205 -1.76 -12.64 -5.82
C ASP A 205 -1.63 -11.47 -6.78
N THR A 206 -1.62 -10.22 -6.28
CA THR A 206 -1.35 -9.04 -7.11
C THR A 206 0.02 -9.13 -7.80
N LEU A 207 1.06 -9.54 -7.07
CA LEU A 207 2.40 -9.70 -7.65
C LEU A 207 2.44 -10.85 -8.67
N LYS A 208 1.77 -11.98 -8.40
CA LYS A 208 1.66 -13.10 -9.36
C LYS A 208 0.96 -12.69 -10.65
N GLU A 209 -0.14 -11.94 -10.55
CA GLU A 209 -0.91 -11.43 -11.69
C GLU A 209 -0.05 -10.52 -12.56
N ILE A 210 0.61 -9.52 -11.95
CA ILE A 210 1.52 -8.61 -12.66
C ILE A 210 2.64 -9.39 -13.37
N ALA A 211 3.28 -10.33 -12.66
CA ALA A 211 4.32 -11.17 -13.24
C ALA A 211 3.79 -11.96 -14.45
N SER A 212 2.61 -12.57 -14.31
CA SER A 212 2.04 -13.46 -15.31
C SER A 212 1.53 -12.73 -16.55
N GLU A 213 1.00 -11.52 -16.40
CA GLU A 213 0.48 -10.74 -17.52
C GLU A 213 1.58 -10.00 -18.28
N LEU A 214 2.56 -9.44 -17.58
CA LEU A 214 3.63 -8.65 -18.23
C LEU A 214 4.81 -9.51 -18.65
N GLY A 215 5.11 -10.58 -17.93
CA GLY A 215 6.24 -11.49 -18.21
C GLY A 215 5.98 -12.49 -19.33
N ARG A 216 4.79 -12.48 -19.95
CA ARG A 216 4.44 -13.30 -21.13
C ARG A 216 4.59 -12.57 -22.46
N LEU A 217 4.98 -11.29 -22.45
CA LEU A 217 4.97 -10.46 -23.65
C LEU A 217 6.09 -10.77 -24.67
N ASP A 218 6.95 -11.77 -24.40
CA ASP A 218 7.89 -12.31 -25.37
C ASP A 218 7.88 -13.85 -25.36
N ALA A 219 7.14 -14.43 -26.33
CA ALA A 219 7.46 -15.69 -26.97
C ALA A 219 7.08 -15.58 -28.46
#